data_AF-A0A2T0PY83-F1
#
_entry.id   AF-A0A2T0PY83-F1
#
_cell.length_a   1.000
_cell.length_b   1.000
_cell.length_c   1.000
_cell.angle_alpha   90.00
_cell.angle_beta   90.00
_cell.angle_gamma   90.00
#
_symmetry.space_group_name_H-M   'P 1'
#
loop_
_entity.id
_entity.type
_entity.pdbx_description
1 polymer ?
#
loop_
_entity_poly.entity_id
_entity_poly.type
_entity_poly.pdbx_seq_one_letter_code
_entity_poly.pdbx_strand_id
1 'polypeptide(L)'
;MSMVEGFERKALFNITRAVALVCVTVFLLGIVAAALYGTSVWKETVDTKVTPQEIVDPLKPAKAARTDPSQPQGAQPPANTGPAESPLAGFKIPFSLQKYASGDNAQVIRNHLNDVPEADRQQYLDELGAVVAAAEASKVAPIDAINAYMHTKSERYTAAAAKTAEKWGTLKLVAEVAAGGLLLVALFSLVLVLLAIERNTRHMRKAEVQTIRTASEQVVEA
;
A
#
# COMPACT_ATOMS: atom_id res chain seq x y z
N MET A 1 56.80 -6.66 -26.83
CA MET A 1 55.61 -6.49 -25.97
C MET A 1 54.47 -7.24 -26.60
N SER A 2 53.91 -8.20 -25.88
CA SER A 2 53.12 -9.30 -26.45
C SER A 2 51.77 -8.78 -26.97
N MET A 3 51.39 -9.20 -28.19
CA MET A 3 50.07 -8.91 -28.78
C MET A 3 48.91 -9.34 -27.87
N VAL A 4 49.17 -10.25 -26.93
CA VAL A 4 48.23 -10.73 -25.91
C VAL A 4 47.86 -9.63 -24.91
N GLU A 5 48.78 -8.78 -24.44
CA GLU A 5 48.49 -7.69 -23.48
C GLU A 5 47.64 -6.57 -24.11
N GLY A 6 47.84 -6.33 -25.41
CA GLY A 6 47.03 -5.38 -26.18
C GLY A 6 45.62 -5.89 -26.46
N PHE A 7 45.48 -7.21 -26.66
CA PHE A 7 44.18 -7.86 -26.87
C PHE A 7 43.39 -7.96 -25.56
N GLU A 8 44.03 -8.35 -24.46
CA GLU A 8 43.43 -8.39 -23.12
C GLU A 8 42.85 -7.03 -22.74
N ARG A 9 43.64 -5.96 -22.81
CA ARG A 9 43.17 -4.63 -22.39
C ARG A 9 42.07 -4.07 -23.27
N LYS A 10 42.03 -4.40 -24.57
CA LYS A 10 41.03 -3.86 -25.50
C LYS A 10 39.75 -4.71 -25.53
N ALA A 11 39.88 -6.04 -25.40
CA ALA A 11 38.75 -6.95 -25.33
C ALA A 11 38.07 -6.90 -23.95
N LEU A 12 38.80 -6.96 -22.84
CA LEU A 12 38.23 -6.83 -21.49
C LEU A 12 37.49 -5.51 -21.31
N PHE A 13 38.00 -4.43 -21.92
CA PHE A 13 37.38 -3.10 -21.86
C PHE A 13 36.08 -3.00 -22.68
N ASN A 14 36.04 -3.60 -23.87
CA ASN A 14 34.81 -3.64 -24.65
C ASN A 14 33.77 -4.56 -24.03
N ILE A 15 34.20 -5.69 -23.44
CA ILE A 15 33.32 -6.63 -22.75
C ILE A 15 32.73 -5.96 -21.50
N THR A 16 33.54 -5.33 -20.65
CA THR A 16 33.03 -4.60 -19.46
C THR A 16 32.07 -3.49 -19.83
N ARG A 17 32.31 -2.75 -20.92
CA ARG A 17 31.37 -1.73 -21.42
C ARG A 17 30.06 -2.35 -21.92
N ALA A 18 30.13 -3.44 -22.67
CA ALA A 18 28.94 -4.13 -23.17
C ALA A 18 28.11 -4.71 -22.02
N VAL A 19 28.77 -5.36 -21.05
CA VAL A 19 28.13 -5.91 -19.84
C VAL A 19 27.49 -4.80 -19.03
N ALA A 20 28.19 -3.68 -18.79
CA ALA A 20 27.62 -2.53 -18.09
C ALA A 20 26.38 -1.98 -18.81
N LEU A 21 26.42 -1.84 -20.14
CA LEU A 21 25.29 -1.35 -20.91
C LEU A 21 24.08 -2.30 -20.85
N VAL A 22 24.32 -3.61 -20.97
CA VAL A 22 23.28 -4.63 -20.82
C VAL A 22 22.69 -4.60 -19.40
N CYS A 23 23.51 -4.57 -18.36
CA CYS A 23 23.06 -4.50 -16.97
C CYS A 23 22.20 -3.25 -16.72
N VAL A 24 22.64 -2.07 -17.19
CA VAL A 24 21.87 -0.82 -17.05
C VAL A 24 20.54 -0.91 -17.79
N THR A 25 20.53 -1.48 -19.01
CA THR A 25 19.31 -1.60 -19.82
C THR A 25 18.30 -2.54 -19.15
N VAL A 26 18.74 -3.71 -18.70
CA VAL A 26 17.89 -4.67 -17.97
C VAL A 26 17.37 -4.05 -16.68
N PHE A 27 18.20 -3.30 -15.95
CA PHE A 27 17.80 -2.62 -14.74
C PHE A 27 16.73 -1.55 -14.99
N LEU A 28 16.89 -0.72 -16.03
CA LEU A 28 15.88 0.28 -16.41
C LEU A 28 14.56 -0.37 -16.81
N LEU A 29 14.59 -1.47 -17.57
CA LEU A 29 13.39 -2.25 -17.89
C LEU A 29 12.72 -2.80 -16.62
N GLY A 30 13.52 -3.26 -15.66
CA GLY A 30 13.04 -3.69 -14.35
C GLY A 30 12.33 -2.59 -13.58
N ILE A 31 12.87 -1.36 -13.56
CA ILE A 31 12.22 -0.20 -12.94
C ILE A 31 10.88 0.09 -13.61
N VAL A 32 10.81 0.09 -14.94
CA VAL A 32 9.56 0.33 -15.67
C VAL A 32 8.53 -0.74 -15.35
N ALA A 33 8.91 -2.01 -15.35
CA ALA A 33 8.01 -3.10 -14.98
C ALA A 33 7.52 -2.99 -13.53
N ALA A 34 8.41 -2.64 -12.59
CA ALA A 34 8.06 -2.42 -11.19
C ALA A 34 7.12 -1.23 -11.00
N ALA A 35 7.31 -0.13 -11.74
CA ALA A 35 6.42 1.03 -11.72
C ALA A 35 5.02 0.67 -12.23
N LEU A 36 4.93 -0.04 -13.36
CA LEU A 36 3.66 -0.52 -13.91
C LEU A 36 2.94 -1.46 -12.91
N TYR A 37 3.67 -2.42 -12.35
CA TYR A 37 3.13 -3.33 -11.34
C TYR A 37 2.64 -2.58 -10.09
N GLY A 38 3.43 -1.63 -9.59
CA GLY A 38 3.07 -0.79 -8.44
C GLY A 38 1.77 -0.01 -8.65
N THR A 39 1.57 0.57 -9.85
CA THR A 39 0.32 1.26 -10.17
C THR A 39 -0.89 0.32 -10.22
N SER A 40 -0.70 -0.93 -10.64
CA SER A 40 -1.77 -1.93 -10.65
C SER A 40 -2.18 -2.32 -9.22
N VAL A 41 -1.21 -2.57 -8.34
CA VAL A 41 -1.45 -2.93 -6.93
C VAL A 41 -2.14 -1.79 -6.17
N TRP A 42 -1.85 -0.54 -6.51
CA TRP A 42 -2.43 0.62 -5.83
C TRP A 42 -3.91 0.85 -6.16
N LYS A 43 -4.36 0.43 -7.35
CA LYS A 43 -5.76 0.57 -7.78
C LYS A 43 -6.72 -0.38 -7.08
N GLU A 44 -6.22 -1.46 -6.48
CA GLU A 44 -7.06 -2.45 -5.80
C GLU A 44 -7.52 -1.92 -4.44
N THR A 45 -8.67 -1.23 -4.42
CA THR A 45 -9.36 -0.80 -3.19
C THR A 45 -10.09 -1.99 -2.57
N VAL A 46 -9.86 -2.23 -1.28
CA VAL A 46 -10.61 -3.24 -0.53
C VAL A 46 -12.00 -2.69 -0.25
N ASP A 47 -13.03 -3.39 -0.71
CA ASP A 47 -14.41 -3.00 -0.48
C ASP A 47 -14.81 -3.25 0.99
N THR A 48 -14.89 -2.18 1.77
CA THR A 48 -15.32 -2.22 3.17
C THR A 48 -16.84 -2.18 3.30
N LYS A 49 -17.60 -2.06 2.22
CA LYS A 49 -19.07 -1.93 2.26
C LYS A 49 -19.74 -3.26 2.57
N VAL A 50 -20.55 -3.28 3.62
CA VAL A 50 -21.33 -4.45 4.02
C VAL A 50 -22.79 -4.19 3.67
N THR A 51 -23.40 -5.11 2.93
CA THR A 51 -24.83 -4.96 2.59
C THR A 51 -25.70 -5.49 3.73
N PRO A 52 -26.88 -4.90 3.99
CA PRO A 52 -27.78 -5.38 5.04
C PRO A 52 -28.17 -6.85 4.88
N GLN A 53 -28.34 -7.32 3.64
CA GLN A 53 -28.72 -8.69 3.31
C GLN A 53 -27.62 -9.68 3.68
N GLU A 54 -26.35 -9.32 3.48
CA GLU A 54 -25.20 -10.16 3.85
C GLU A 54 -25.15 -10.49 5.34
N ILE A 55 -25.67 -9.61 6.20
CA ILE A 55 -25.72 -9.85 7.65
C ILE A 55 -26.99 -10.59 8.06
N VAL A 56 -28.12 -10.25 7.47
CA VAL A 56 -29.43 -10.78 7.89
C VAL A 56 -29.70 -12.17 7.30
N ASP A 57 -29.24 -12.47 6.09
CA ASP A 57 -29.50 -13.76 5.44
C ASP A 57 -28.86 -14.96 6.16
N PRO A 58 -27.60 -14.89 6.65
CA PRO A 58 -27.00 -15.95 7.45
C PRO A 58 -27.69 -16.15 8.81
N LEU A 59 -28.32 -15.10 9.35
CA LEU A 59 -29.04 -15.14 10.62
C LEU A 59 -30.47 -15.65 10.49
N LYS A 60 -30.98 -15.83 9.27
CA LYS A 60 -32.31 -16.45 9.07
C LYS A 60 -32.23 -17.91 9.55
N PRO A 61 -33.00 -18.29 10.58
CA PRO A 61 -33.00 -19.67 11.02
C PRO A 61 -33.53 -20.57 9.90
N ALA A 62 -32.77 -21.61 9.54
CA ALA A 62 -33.27 -22.72 8.76
C ALA A 62 -34.38 -23.41 9.57
N LYS A 63 -35.63 -22.98 9.33
CA LYS A 63 -36.91 -23.54 9.80
C LYS A 63 -36.76 -24.68 10.84
N ALA A 64 -36.37 -24.33 12.07
CA ALA A 64 -36.42 -25.22 13.21
C ALA A 64 -37.14 -24.47 14.32
N ALA A 65 -38.28 -25.03 14.70
CA ALA A 65 -39.17 -24.51 15.72
C ALA A 65 -38.43 -24.22 17.03
N ARG A 66 -38.70 -23.04 17.61
CA ARG A 66 -38.89 -22.89 19.05
C ARG A 66 -39.67 -21.62 19.35
N THR A 67 -40.88 -21.87 19.83
CA THR A 67 -41.77 -20.96 20.54
C THR A 67 -41.12 -20.52 21.84
N ASP A 68 -41.07 -19.22 22.08
CA ASP A 68 -41.26 -18.63 23.41
C ASP A 68 -41.84 -17.22 23.22
N PRO A 69 -42.96 -16.87 23.87
CA PRO A 69 -43.55 -15.55 23.77
C PRO A 69 -42.82 -14.59 24.71
N SER A 70 -41.80 -13.87 24.21
CA SER A 70 -41.29 -12.69 24.90
C SER A 70 -42.32 -11.57 24.82
N GLN A 71 -43.03 -11.40 25.92
CA GLN A 71 -44.03 -10.39 26.23
C GLN A 71 -43.50 -8.96 25.92
N PRO A 72 -44.31 -8.05 25.37
CA PRO A 72 -43.90 -6.66 25.15
C PRO A 72 -43.79 -5.96 26.51
N GLN A 73 -42.56 -5.77 26.99
CA GLN A 73 -42.31 -4.99 28.20
C GLN A 73 -42.52 -3.51 27.85
N GLY A 74 -43.55 -2.93 28.46
CA GLY A 74 -44.02 -1.58 28.21
C GLY A 74 -42.93 -0.53 28.36
N ALA A 75 -43.06 0.52 27.55
CA ALA A 75 -42.24 1.72 27.62
C ALA A 75 -42.17 2.25 29.06
N GLN A 76 -41.00 2.11 29.69
CA GLN A 76 -40.64 2.91 30.85
C GLN A 76 -40.12 4.26 30.35
N PRO A 77 -40.67 5.39 30.81
CA PRO A 77 -40.10 6.70 30.51
C PRO A 77 -38.69 6.77 31.15
N PRO A 78 -37.70 7.40 30.48
CA PRO A 78 -36.33 7.40 30.96
C PRO A 78 -36.25 8.07 32.32
N ALA A 79 -35.68 7.36 33.29
CA ALA A 79 -35.31 7.91 34.57
C ALA A 79 -34.24 8.99 34.36
N ASN A 80 -34.55 10.18 34.87
CA ASN A 80 -33.65 11.32 35.04
C ASN A 80 -32.23 10.89 35.43
N THR A 81 -31.31 10.96 34.48
CA THR A 81 -29.91 11.24 34.71
C THR A 81 -29.62 12.51 33.93
N GLY A 82 -28.95 13.50 34.54
CA GLY A 82 -28.64 14.79 33.92
C GLY A 82 -27.87 14.64 32.60
N PRO A 83 -27.58 15.74 31.88
CA PRO A 83 -27.04 15.68 30.53
C PRO A 83 -25.59 15.17 30.53
N ALA A 84 -25.43 13.86 30.68
CA ALA A 84 -24.31 13.16 30.09
C ALA A 84 -24.55 13.23 28.59
N GLU A 85 -23.72 14.01 27.90
CA GLU A 85 -23.70 14.01 26.44
C GLU A 85 -23.66 12.54 25.98
N SER A 86 -24.66 12.13 25.20
CA SER A 86 -24.71 10.77 24.67
C SER A 86 -23.34 10.43 24.05
N PRO A 87 -22.80 9.20 24.25
CA PRO A 87 -21.51 8.82 23.65
C PRO A 87 -21.45 9.00 22.12
N LEU A 88 -22.62 9.06 21.48
CA LEU A 88 -22.79 9.30 20.05
C LEU A 88 -23.17 10.74 19.71
N ALA A 89 -22.94 11.70 20.62
CA ALA A 89 -23.12 13.12 20.37
C ALA A 89 -22.28 13.56 19.16
N GLY A 90 -22.90 14.34 18.27
CA GLY A 90 -22.30 14.78 17.01
C GLY A 90 -22.59 13.88 15.80
N PHE A 91 -23.20 12.70 15.99
CA PHE A 91 -23.61 11.83 14.89
C PHE A 91 -25.11 11.89 14.63
N LYS A 92 -25.51 11.70 13.36
CA LYS A 92 -26.92 11.53 12.99
C LYS A 92 -27.30 10.06 13.16
N ILE A 93 -28.07 9.76 14.21
CA ILE A 93 -28.50 8.38 14.49
C ILE A 93 -29.74 8.02 13.68
N PRO A 94 -29.70 6.99 12.82
CA PRO A 94 -30.87 6.53 12.07
C PRO A 94 -32.01 6.10 12.99
N PHE A 95 -33.25 6.33 12.55
CA PHE A 95 -34.45 6.10 13.38
C PHE A 95 -34.55 4.66 13.90
N SER A 96 -34.29 3.66 13.05
CA SER A 96 -34.27 2.24 13.42
C SER A 96 -33.25 1.91 14.52
N LEU A 97 -32.15 2.66 14.58
CA LEU A 97 -31.07 2.41 15.53
C LEU A 97 -31.31 3.08 16.89
N GLN A 98 -32.17 4.11 16.98
CA GLN A 98 -32.37 4.90 18.21
C GLN A 98 -32.78 4.06 19.42
N LYS A 99 -33.64 3.06 19.20
CA LYS A 99 -34.09 2.13 20.24
C LYS A 99 -32.95 1.28 20.83
N TYR A 100 -31.91 1.03 20.03
CA TYR A 100 -30.81 0.14 20.38
C TYR A 100 -29.52 0.89 20.75
N ALA A 101 -29.36 2.13 20.28
CA ALA A 101 -28.20 2.99 20.54
C ALA A 101 -28.42 3.95 21.72
N SER A 102 -28.85 3.40 22.86
CA SER A 102 -29.05 4.13 24.12
C SER A 102 -28.30 3.45 25.27
N GLY A 103 -27.90 4.21 26.29
CA GLY A 103 -27.19 3.70 27.48
C GLY A 103 -25.87 3.01 27.14
N ASP A 104 -25.62 1.85 27.75
CA ASP A 104 -24.37 1.08 27.56
C ASP A 104 -24.14 0.65 26.09
N ASN A 105 -25.21 0.39 25.34
CA ASN A 105 -25.10 0.04 23.93
C ASN A 105 -24.55 1.20 23.09
N ALA A 106 -24.88 2.45 23.44
CA ALA A 106 -24.32 3.62 22.77
C ALA A 106 -22.79 3.69 22.98
N GLN A 107 -22.32 3.31 24.17
CA GLN A 107 -20.89 3.24 24.46
C GLN A 107 -20.20 2.12 23.67
N VAL A 108 -20.83 0.95 23.54
CA VAL A 108 -20.29 -0.15 22.71
C VAL A 108 -20.15 0.28 21.26
N ILE A 109 -21.20 0.89 20.68
CA ILE A 109 -21.16 1.41 19.31
C ILE A 109 -20.08 2.49 19.19
N ARG A 110 -19.95 3.39 20.18
CA ARG A 110 -18.91 4.42 20.19
C ARG A 110 -17.50 3.82 20.20
N ASN A 111 -17.28 2.78 20.99
CA ASN A 111 -15.99 2.09 21.03
C ASN A 111 -15.65 1.49 19.66
N HIS A 112 -16.61 0.85 18.99
CA HIS A 112 -16.41 0.34 17.63
C HIS A 112 -16.14 1.46 16.60
N LEU A 113 -16.79 2.62 16.72
CA LEU A 113 -16.53 3.76 15.84
C LEU A 113 -15.11 4.34 15.99
N ASN A 114 -14.44 4.12 17.11
CA ASN A 114 -13.05 4.57 17.28
C ASN A 114 -12.09 3.83 16.34
N ASP A 115 -12.42 2.57 15.99
CA ASP A 115 -11.65 1.75 15.04
C ASP A 115 -11.99 2.07 13.57
N VAL A 116 -13.03 2.87 13.33
CA VAL A 116 -13.49 3.28 12.00
C VAL A 116 -12.88 4.64 11.63
N PRO A 117 -12.35 4.80 10.39
CA PRO A 117 -11.86 6.08 9.90
C PRO A 117 -12.92 7.18 10.04
N GLU A 118 -12.51 8.39 10.42
CA GLU A 118 -13.46 9.47 10.75
C GLU A 118 -14.43 9.79 9.60
N ALA A 119 -13.93 9.72 8.36
CA ALA A 119 -14.72 9.95 7.15
C ALA A 119 -15.85 8.92 6.96
N ASP A 120 -15.70 7.71 7.49
CA ASP A 120 -16.63 6.60 7.28
C ASP A 120 -17.61 6.43 8.46
N ARG A 121 -17.39 7.09 9.60
CA ARG A 121 -18.16 6.88 10.83
C ARG A 121 -19.66 7.13 10.67
N GLN A 122 -20.05 8.15 9.89
CA GLN A 122 -21.48 8.41 9.62
C GLN A 122 -22.09 7.33 8.72
N GLN A 123 -21.36 6.91 7.68
CA GLN A 123 -21.80 5.82 6.80
C GLN A 123 -21.95 4.50 7.57
N TYR A 124 -21.03 4.22 8.50
CA TYR A 124 -21.12 3.06 9.39
C TYR A 124 -22.44 3.05 10.18
N LEU A 125 -22.82 4.18 10.76
CA LEU A 125 -24.08 4.31 11.51
C LEU A 125 -25.30 4.17 10.61
N ASP A 126 -25.26 4.74 9.42
CA ASP A 126 -26.34 4.63 8.42
C ASP A 126 -26.53 3.17 7.96
N GLU A 127 -25.44 2.45 7.69
CA GLU A 127 -25.45 1.02 7.35
C GLU A 127 -25.95 0.16 8.52
N LEU A 128 -25.50 0.43 9.75
CA LEU A 128 -25.98 -0.27 10.95
C LEU A 128 -27.48 -0.05 11.15
N GLY A 129 -27.98 1.17 10.93
CA GLY A 129 -29.41 1.45 10.96
C GLY A 129 -30.20 0.66 9.90
N ALA A 130 -29.64 0.50 8.70
CA ALA A 130 -30.24 -0.31 7.64
C ALA A 130 -30.24 -1.81 7.99
N VAL A 131 -29.19 -2.32 8.63
CA VAL A 131 -29.11 -3.71 9.13
C VAL A 131 -30.19 -3.96 10.18
N VAL A 132 -30.36 -3.04 11.13
CA VAL A 132 -31.41 -3.14 12.15
C VAL A 132 -32.80 -3.17 11.52
N ALA A 133 -33.07 -2.25 10.58
CA ALA A 133 -34.35 -2.21 9.87
C ALA A 133 -34.61 -3.50 9.09
N ALA A 134 -33.59 -4.06 8.43
CA ALA A 134 -33.70 -5.32 7.69
C ALA A 134 -33.89 -6.53 8.61
N ALA A 135 -33.24 -6.56 9.78
CA ALA A 135 -33.39 -7.59 10.79
C ALA A 135 -34.83 -7.58 11.37
N GLU A 136 -35.35 -6.40 11.74
CA GLU A 136 -36.72 -6.24 12.21
C GLU A 136 -37.74 -6.71 11.15
N ALA A 137 -37.56 -6.28 9.89
CA ALA A 137 -38.41 -6.70 8.78
C ALA A 137 -38.37 -8.23 8.54
N SER A 138 -37.22 -8.85 8.80
CA SER A 138 -37.00 -10.29 8.63
C SER A 138 -37.31 -11.11 9.89
N LYS A 139 -37.79 -10.47 10.97
CA LYS A 139 -38.03 -11.11 12.28
C LYS A 139 -36.79 -11.79 12.87
N VAL A 140 -35.61 -11.29 12.53
CA VAL A 140 -34.33 -11.66 13.15
C VAL A 140 -34.10 -10.76 14.36
N ALA A 141 -33.49 -11.29 15.42
CA ALA A 141 -33.18 -10.50 16.61
C ALA A 141 -32.23 -9.33 16.26
N PRO A 142 -32.65 -8.06 16.45
CA PRO A 142 -31.84 -6.92 16.00
C PRO A 142 -30.50 -6.79 16.71
N ILE A 143 -30.41 -7.23 17.98
CA ILE A 143 -29.13 -7.24 18.73
C ILE A 143 -28.12 -8.19 18.08
N ASP A 144 -28.56 -9.38 17.63
CA ASP A 144 -27.68 -10.34 16.96
C ASP A 144 -27.19 -9.80 15.62
N ALA A 145 -28.08 -9.13 14.88
CA ALA A 145 -27.71 -8.47 13.62
C ALA A 145 -26.73 -7.30 13.83
N ILE A 146 -26.90 -6.51 14.90
CA ILE A 146 -25.97 -5.45 15.30
C ILE A 146 -24.59 -6.05 15.61
N ASN A 147 -24.52 -7.08 16.46
CA ASN A 147 -23.26 -7.73 16.82
C ASN A 147 -22.57 -8.36 15.60
N ALA A 148 -23.33 -9.04 14.73
CA ALA A 148 -22.81 -9.62 13.50
C ALA A 148 -22.28 -8.54 12.55
N TYR A 149 -22.98 -7.41 12.39
CA TYR A 149 -22.48 -6.30 11.59
C TYR A 149 -21.19 -5.72 12.16
N MET A 150 -21.15 -5.44 13.47
CA MET A 150 -19.97 -4.85 14.12
C MET A 150 -18.74 -5.76 13.97
N HIS A 151 -18.93 -7.07 14.13
CA HIS A 151 -17.87 -8.07 13.92
C HIS A 151 -17.39 -8.09 12.46
N THR A 152 -18.29 -8.29 11.49
CA THR A 152 -17.95 -8.37 10.06
C THR A 152 -17.27 -7.08 9.57
N LYS A 153 -17.75 -5.92 10.00
CA LYS A 153 -17.18 -4.63 9.60
C LYS A 153 -15.77 -4.45 10.20
N SER A 154 -15.56 -4.85 11.46
CA SER A 154 -14.23 -4.85 12.09
C SER A 154 -13.25 -5.77 11.36
N GLU A 155 -13.68 -6.99 10.98
CA GLU A 155 -12.86 -7.91 10.18
C GLU A 155 -12.48 -7.33 8.83
N ARG A 156 -13.39 -6.61 8.16
CA ARG A 156 -13.08 -5.97 6.88
C ARG A 156 -12.11 -4.80 7.02
N TYR A 157 -12.25 -3.99 8.06
CA TYR A 157 -11.30 -2.90 8.33
C TYR A 157 -9.92 -3.44 8.71
N THR A 158 -9.84 -4.48 9.54
CA THR A 158 -8.57 -5.14 9.88
C THR A 158 -7.93 -5.80 8.66
N ALA A 159 -8.69 -6.48 7.80
CA ALA A 159 -8.21 -7.04 6.55
C ALA A 159 -7.74 -5.95 5.55
N ALA A 160 -8.47 -4.84 5.46
CA ALA A 160 -8.07 -3.70 4.64
C ALA A 160 -6.77 -3.04 5.16
N ALA A 161 -6.62 -2.91 6.48
CA ALA A 161 -5.41 -2.41 7.10
C ALA A 161 -4.22 -3.35 6.88
N ALA A 162 -4.41 -4.66 7.02
CA ALA A 162 -3.38 -5.67 6.76
C ALA A 162 -2.92 -5.64 5.30
N LYS A 163 -3.85 -5.59 4.33
CA LYS A 163 -3.52 -5.44 2.91
C LYS A 163 -2.78 -4.13 2.64
N THR A 164 -3.18 -3.04 3.29
CA THR A 164 -2.48 -1.75 3.16
C THR A 164 -1.06 -1.83 3.69
N ALA A 165 -0.84 -2.46 4.85
CA ALA A 165 0.48 -2.68 5.43
C ALA A 165 1.35 -3.56 4.52
N GLU A 166 0.80 -4.62 3.93
CA GLU A 166 1.49 -5.47 2.96
C GLU A 166 1.92 -4.68 1.71
N LYS A 167 1.04 -3.83 1.17
CA LYS A 167 1.36 -2.94 0.04
C LYS A 167 2.52 -2.00 0.37
N TRP A 168 2.53 -1.42 1.57
CA TRP A 168 3.63 -0.57 2.03
C TRP A 168 4.94 -1.34 2.20
N GLY A 169 4.88 -2.57 2.71
CA GLY A 169 6.04 -3.45 2.81
C GLY A 169 6.65 -3.75 1.44
N THR A 170 5.81 -4.12 0.46
CA THR A 170 6.25 -4.37 -0.92
C THR A 170 6.80 -3.11 -1.57
N LEU A 171 6.15 -1.95 -1.39
CA LEU A 171 6.63 -0.67 -1.92
C LEU A 171 8.02 -0.30 -1.37
N LYS A 172 8.23 -0.51 -0.06
CA LYS A 172 9.52 -0.25 0.58
C LYS A 172 10.63 -1.14 0.00
N LEU A 173 10.36 -2.44 -0.19
CA LEU A 173 11.31 -3.36 -0.80
C LEU A 173 11.65 -2.94 -2.25
N VAL A 174 10.64 -2.59 -3.04
CA VAL A 174 10.84 -2.11 -4.42
C VAL A 174 11.65 -0.82 -4.43
N ALA A 175 11.38 0.11 -3.51
CA ALA A 175 12.11 1.37 -3.38
C ALA A 175 13.59 1.13 -2.98
N GLU A 176 13.86 0.22 -2.04
CA GLU A 176 15.21 -0.15 -1.62
C GLU A 176 16.00 -0.78 -2.78
N VAL A 177 15.40 -1.72 -3.51
CA VAL A 177 16.02 -2.35 -4.69
C VAL A 177 16.27 -1.32 -5.79
N ALA A 178 15.32 -0.42 -6.05
CA ALA A 178 15.46 0.63 -7.04
C ALA A 178 16.57 1.62 -6.67
N ALA A 179 16.63 2.06 -5.40
CA ALA A 179 17.67 2.96 -4.92
C ALA A 179 19.05 2.30 -4.99
N GLY A 180 19.18 1.05 -4.53
CA GLY A 180 20.43 0.29 -4.59
C GLY A 180 20.91 0.08 -6.02
N GLY A 181 20.00 -0.26 -6.93
CA GLY A 181 20.36 -0.41 -8.33
C GLY A 181 20.69 0.92 -9.03
N LEU A 182 20.00 2.03 -8.71
CA LEU A 182 20.36 3.36 -9.21
C LEU A 182 21.75 3.79 -8.74
N LEU A 183 22.10 3.50 -7.48
CA LEU A 183 23.45 3.72 -6.96
C LEU A 183 24.48 2.92 -7.77
N LEU A 184 24.17 1.66 -8.05
CA LEU A 184 25.04 0.77 -8.82
C LEU A 184 25.23 1.28 -10.27
N VAL A 185 24.15 1.73 -10.92
CA VAL A 185 24.21 2.40 -12.22
C VAL A 185 25.09 3.64 -12.15
N ALA A 186 24.92 4.50 -11.13
CA ALA A 186 25.73 5.70 -10.95
C ALA A 186 27.23 5.38 -10.79
N LEU A 187 27.56 4.33 -10.03
CA LEU A 187 28.94 3.85 -9.86
C LEU A 187 29.52 3.35 -11.19
N PHE A 188 28.79 2.55 -11.96
CA PHE A 188 29.26 2.10 -13.28
C PHE A 188 29.41 3.27 -14.26
N SER A 189 28.47 4.21 -14.27
CA SER A 189 28.57 5.43 -15.08
C SER A 189 29.81 6.24 -14.70
N LEU A 190 30.11 6.38 -13.40
CA LEU A 190 31.32 7.04 -12.92
C LEU A 190 32.59 6.33 -13.41
N VAL A 191 32.65 5.00 -13.29
CA VAL A 191 33.78 4.20 -13.79
C VAL A 191 33.96 4.39 -15.29
N LEU A 192 32.89 4.35 -16.09
CA LEU A 192 32.95 4.57 -17.53
C LEU A 192 33.45 5.98 -17.88
N VAL A 193 33.03 7.00 -17.13
CA VAL A 193 33.50 8.38 -17.31
C VAL A 193 34.98 8.50 -16.98
N LEU A 194 35.44 7.97 -15.85
CA LEU A 194 36.87 7.98 -15.47
C LEU A 194 37.73 7.27 -16.52
N LEU A 195 37.27 6.12 -17.01
CA LEU A 195 37.95 5.39 -18.08
C LEU A 195 37.98 6.15 -19.41
N ALA A 196 36.92 6.89 -19.74
CA ALA A 196 36.89 7.74 -20.93
C ALA A 196 37.92 8.89 -20.82
N ILE A 197 38.03 9.52 -19.65
CA ILE A 197 39.02 10.57 -19.37
C ILE A 197 40.43 9.98 -19.46
N GLU A 198 40.68 8.83 -18.84
CA GLU A 198 41.99 8.16 -18.90
C GLU A 198 42.39 7.85 -20.34
N ARG A 199 41.45 7.32 -21.14
CA ARG A 199 41.72 7.03 -22.56
C ARG A 199 42.04 8.29 -23.34
N ASN A 200 41.25 9.35 -23.18
CA ASN A 200 41.44 10.60 -23.94
C ASN A 200 42.78 11.27 -23.60
N THR A 201 43.14 11.30 -22.32
CA THR A 201 44.41 11.91 -21.85
C THR A 201 45.64 11.09 -22.23
N ARG A 202 45.56 9.75 -22.29
CA ARG A 202 46.67 8.90 -22.80
C ARG A 202 47.02 9.22 -24.25
N HIS A 203 46.05 9.55 -25.09
CA HIS A 203 46.31 9.90 -26.51
C HIS A 203 47.05 11.23 -26.63
N MET A 204 46.67 12.24 -25.85
CA MET A 204 47.37 13.54 -25.84
C MET A 204 48.81 13.42 -25.36
N ARG A 205 49.06 12.65 -24.29
CA ARG A 205 50.41 12.43 -23.77
C ARG A 205 51.33 11.70 -24.76
N LYS A 206 50.78 10.78 -25.56
CA LYS A 206 51.53 10.10 -26.63
C LYS A 206 51.84 11.04 -27.81
N ALA A 207 50.87 11.87 -28.20
CA ALA A 207 51.06 12.84 -29.28
C ALA A 207 52.16 13.86 -28.91
N GLU A 208 52.13 14.39 -27.69
CA GLU A 208 53.12 15.34 -27.18
C GLU A 208 54.55 14.76 -27.19
N VAL A 209 54.73 13.53 -26.68
CA VAL A 209 56.03 12.83 -26.70
C VAL A 209 56.53 12.62 -28.14
N GLN A 210 55.63 12.32 -29.08
CA GLN A 210 55.99 12.11 -30.48
C GLN A 210 56.38 13.42 -31.17
N THR A 211 55.67 14.52 -30.91
CA THR A 211 56.03 15.87 -31.40
C THR A 211 57.40 16.31 -30.87
N ILE A 212 57.68 16.13 -29.57
CA ILE A 212 58.98 16.48 -28.96
C ILE A 212 60.11 15.68 -29.62
N ARG A 213 59.90 14.36 -29.83
CA ARG A 213 60.90 13.50 -30.46
C ARG A 213 61.20 13.92 -31.91
N THR A 214 60.16 14.22 -32.69
CA THR A 214 60.34 14.64 -34.08
C THR A 214 61.07 15.98 -34.18
N ALA A 215 60.77 16.92 -33.28
CA ALA A 215 61.47 18.21 -33.19
C ALA A 215 62.95 18.03 -32.80
N SER A 216 63.27 17.10 -31.89
CA SER A 216 64.66 16.81 -31.53
C SER A 216 65.45 16.15 -32.65
N GLU A 217 64.83 15.29 -33.46
CA GLU A 217 65.48 14.64 -34.61
C GLU A 217 65.80 15.66 -35.71
N GLN A 218 64.90 16.63 -35.97
CA GLN A 218 65.15 17.70 -36.94
C GLN A 218 66.25 18.69 -36.55
N VAL A 219 66.45 18.95 -35.26
CA VAL A 219 67.53 19.83 -34.77
C VAL A 219 68.91 19.18 -34.88
N VAL A 220 68.98 17.84 -34.91
CA VAL A 220 70.24 17.10 -35.03
C VAL A 220 70.67 16.94 -36.50
N GLU A 221 69.74 17.03 -37.46
CA GLU A 221 70.02 16.94 -38.90
C GLU A 221 70.33 18.29 -39.58
N ALA A 222 70.12 19.42 -38.88
CA ALA A 222 70.38 20.78 -39.39
C ALA A 222 71.75 21.31 -38.93
#